data_AF-A0AAW3YQW1-F1
#
_entry.id   AF-A0AAW3YQW1-F1
#
_cell.length_a   1.000
_cell.length_b   1.000
_cell.length_c   1.000
_cell.angle_alpha   90.00
_cell.angle_beta   90.00
_cell.angle_gamma   90.00
#
_symmetry.space_group_name_H-M   'P 1'
#
loop_
_entity.id
_entity.type
_entity.pdbx_description
1 polymer ?
#
loop_
_entity_poly.entity_id
_entity_poly.type
_entity_poly.pdbx_seq_one_letter_code
_entity_poly.pdbx_strand_id
1 'polypeptide(L)'
;MSKHHTKPTGAIMDTVKQFTEFDYGKYGVIVITEALSSEIIGYTEALQSLDAGKYDHDLLLGFELVSAISHGWKAGFYESTSEQRLMLWRWVVSASFVQEQIDRNGTREVDNEKGGTDTAAIYINGTTAITVYPLSERLMLANHVEGIAFEQFGSEKGADMAVIMYMDFINKQPEIGNWLSEKGREGLSILHDDLIKAVETGEFNTMPAIH
;
A
#
# COMPACT_ATOMS: atom_id res chain seq x y z
N MET A 1 -11.51 -40.16 -45.17
CA MET A 1 -10.76 -40.56 -43.96
C MET A 1 -9.34 -40.06 -44.19
N SER A 2 -8.75 -39.11 -43.46
CA SER A 2 -8.64 -38.91 -42.01
C SER A 2 -8.52 -37.41 -41.72
N LYS A 3 -9.24 -36.89 -40.72
CA LYS A 3 -9.06 -35.54 -40.19
C LYS A 3 -8.02 -35.59 -39.08
N HIS A 4 -6.85 -35.00 -39.29
CA HIS A 4 -5.89 -34.78 -38.22
C HIS A 4 -6.37 -33.63 -37.33
N HIS A 5 -6.90 -33.99 -36.17
CA HIS A 5 -7.09 -33.09 -35.03
C HIS A 5 -5.83 -33.17 -34.16
N THR A 6 -4.91 -32.24 -34.34
CA THR A 6 -3.86 -31.96 -33.36
C THR A 6 -4.42 -30.96 -32.35
N LYS A 7 -4.70 -31.44 -31.14
CA LYS A 7 -4.93 -30.61 -29.96
C LYS A 7 -3.67 -29.77 -29.69
N PRO A 8 -3.77 -28.47 -29.37
CA PRO A 8 -2.66 -27.77 -28.76
C PRO A 8 -2.58 -28.18 -27.29
N THR A 9 -1.41 -28.70 -26.94
CA THR A 9 -0.98 -29.10 -25.60
C THR A 9 -0.73 -27.86 -24.74
N GLY A 10 -1.40 -27.82 -23.59
CA GLY A 10 -0.89 -27.28 -22.32
C GLY A 10 -0.46 -25.82 -22.31
N ALA A 11 -1.43 -24.91 -22.19
CA ALA A 11 -1.20 -23.67 -21.46
C ALA A 11 -1.08 -24.04 -19.97
N ILE A 12 0.12 -23.92 -19.40
CA ILE A 12 0.29 -23.89 -17.96
C ILE A 12 -0.18 -22.50 -17.53
N MET A 13 -1.50 -22.36 -17.32
CA MET A 13 -2.02 -21.26 -16.53
C MET A 13 -1.54 -21.53 -15.11
N ASP A 14 -0.58 -20.72 -14.64
CA ASP A 14 -0.36 -20.52 -13.23
C ASP A 14 -1.73 -20.24 -12.61
N THR A 15 -2.21 -21.23 -11.88
CA THR A 15 -3.51 -21.18 -11.24
C THR A 15 -3.35 -20.16 -10.13
N VAL A 16 -3.87 -18.95 -10.38
CA VAL A 16 -4.08 -17.93 -9.36
C VAL A 16 -4.85 -18.61 -8.24
N LYS A 17 -4.16 -18.99 -7.16
CA LYS A 17 -4.82 -19.38 -5.92
C LYS A 17 -5.53 -18.13 -5.46
N GLN A 18 -6.85 -18.07 -5.64
CA GLN A 18 -7.67 -17.05 -5.00
C GLN A 18 -7.51 -17.25 -3.48
N PHE A 19 -6.93 -16.24 -2.84
CA PHE A 19 -6.76 -16.16 -1.39
C PHE A 19 -8.07 -15.69 -0.78
N THR A 20 -8.42 -16.21 0.38
CA THR A 20 -9.74 -15.93 0.98
C THR A 20 -9.64 -15.32 2.36
N GLU A 21 -8.55 -15.56 3.13
CA GLU A 21 -8.39 -15.02 4.48
C GLU A 21 -6.95 -15.15 5.01
N PHE A 22 -6.59 -14.31 5.99
CA PHE A 22 -5.37 -14.44 6.78
C PHE A 22 -5.67 -14.70 8.26
N ASP A 23 -4.90 -15.61 8.87
CA ASP A 23 -4.84 -15.82 10.31
C ASP A 23 -3.37 -15.73 10.78
N TYR A 24 -3.11 -15.81 12.08
CA TYR A 24 -1.78 -15.65 12.66
C TYR A 24 -1.43 -16.79 13.61
N GLY A 25 -0.18 -17.22 13.57
CA GLY A 25 0.32 -18.31 14.39
C GLY A 25 1.72 -18.05 14.91
N LYS A 26 2.20 -18.95 15.78
CA LYS A 26 3.55 -18.87 16.37
C LYS A 26 4.66 -18.77 15.32
N TYR A 27 4.45 -19.34 14.14
CA TYR A 27 5.46 -19.48 13.10
C TYR A 27 5.31 -18.49 11.94
N GLY A 28 4.27 -17.67 11.91
CA GLY A 28 4.00 -16.76 10.80
C GLY A 28 2.52 -16.44 10.62
N VAL A 29 2.23 -15.80 9.50
CA VAL A 29 0.86 -15.59 9.01
C VAL A 29 0.40 -16.87 8.32
N ILE A 30 -0.80 -17.32 8.67
CA ILE A 30 -1.46 -18.46 8.06
C ILE A 30 -2.27 -17.93 6.88
N VAL A 31 -1.96 -18.37 5.68
CA VAL A 31 -2.65 -18.02 4.44
C VAL A 31 -3.68 -19.09 4.15
N ILE A 32 -4.96 -18.71 4.18
CA ILE A 32 -6.07 -19.62 3.92
C ILE A 32 -6.51 -19.44 2.47
N THR A 33 -6.48 -20.54 1.73
CA THR A 33 -6.86 -20.58 0.30
C THR A 33 -8.20 -21.29 0.14
N GLU A 34 -8.92 -21.00 -0.95
CA GLU A 34 -10.21 -21.64 -1.27
C GLU A 34 -10.15 -23.18 -1.26
N ALA A 35 -8.99 -23.77 -1.56
CA ALA A 35 -8.76 -25.21 -1.51
C ALA A 35 -8.69 -25.79 -0.07
N LEU A 36 -8.94 -24.97 0.97
CA LEU A 36 -8.73 -25.27 2.38
C LEU A 36 -7.28 -25.72 2.69
N SER A 37 -6.34 -25.42 1.79
CA SER A 37 -4.93 -25.60 2.05
C SER A 37 -4.41 -24.38 2.80
N SER A 38 -3.72 -24.61 3.91
CA SER A 38 -3.05 -23.57 4.68
C SER A 38 -1.56 -23.57 4.36
N GLU A 39 -1.04 -22.39 4.05
CA GLU A 39 0.39 -22.12 3.96
C GLU A 39 0.78 -21.19 5.10
N ILE A 40 2.01 -21.31 5.60
CA ILE A 40 2.53 -20.39 6.62
C ILE A 40 3.64 -19.58 5.96
N ILE A 41 3.45 -18.26 5.91
CA ILE A 41 4.47 -17.31 5.49
C ILE A 41 5.05 -16.62 6.72
N GLY A 42 6.37 -16.38 6.75
CA GLY A 42 7.00 -15.70 7.88
C GLY A 42 6.49 -14.27 8.04
N TYR A 43 6.44 -13.73 9.27
CA TYR A 43 5.99 -12.34 9.50
C TYR A 43 6.79 -11.31 8.70
N THR A 44 8.12 -11.50 8.59
CA THR A 44 8.97 -10.62 7.79
C THR A 44 8.63 -10.70 6.30
N GLU A 45 8.39 -11.90 5.78
CA GLU A 45 8.03 -12.11 4.38
C GLU A 45 6.64 -11.53 4.06
N ALA A 46 5.68 -11.72 4.96
CA ALA A 46 4.36 -11.11 4.90
C ALA A 46 4.47 -9.57 4.82
N LEU A 47 5.25 -8.96 5.71
CA LEU A 47 5.47 -7.52 5.70
C LEU A 47 6.17 -7.03 4.42
N GLN A 48 7.20 -7.75 3.96
CA GLN A 48 7.89 -7.43 2.69
C GLN A 48 6.93 -7.51 1.50
N SER A 49 5.96 -8.42 1.54
CA SER A 49 4.95 -8.53 0.48
C SER A 49 3.99 -7.34 0.44
N LEU A 50 3.64 -6.76 1.59
CA LEU A 50 2.89 -5.50 1.66
C LEU A 50 3.71 -4.34 1.08
N ASP A 51 4.94 -4.18 1.55
CA ASP A 51 5.81 -3.06 1.12
C ASP A 51 6.13 -3.11 -0.39
N ALA A 52 6.31 -4.32 -0.92
CA ALA A 52 6.46 -4.59 -2.36
C ALA A 52 5.19 -4.33 -3.19
N GLY A 53 4.07 -3.97 -2.56
CA GLY A 53 2.84 -3.60 -3.23
C GLY A 53 2.02 -4.79 -3.75
N LYS A 54 2.25 -6.02 -3.26
CA LYS A 54 1.49 -7.19 -3.73
C LYS A 54 -0.02 -7.05 -3.53
N TYR A 55 -0.44 -6.23 -2.57
CA TYR A 55 -1.84 -6.01 -2.19
C TYR A 55 -2.36 -4.61 -2.58
N ASP A 56 -1.62 -3.85 -3.40
CA ASP A 56 -2.04 -2.50 -3.78
C ASP A 56 -3.30 -2.48 -4.66
N HIS A 57 -3.60 -3.61 -5.33
CA HIS A 57 -4.80 -3.81 -6.14
C HIS A 57 -6.02 -4.30 -5.34
N ASP A 58 -5.79 -4.78 -4.11
CA ASP A 58 -6.83 -5.25 -3.19
C ASP A 58 -6.46 -4.80 -1.78
N LEU A 59 -6.77 -3.53 -1.50
CA LEU A 59 -6.44 -2.88 -0.23
C LEU A 59 -7.12 -3.57 0.95
N LEU A 60 -8.32 -4.12 0.76
CA LEU A 60 -9.03 -4.84 1.81
C LEU A 60 -8.24 -6.08 2.22
N LEU A 61 -7.81 -6.90 1.26
CA LEU A 61 -6.96 -8.06 1.52
C LEU A 61 -5.62 -7.64 2.17
N GLY A 62 -5.03 -6.53 1.74
CA GLY A 62 -3.85 -5.97 2.39
C GLY A 62 -4.09 -5.59 3.86
N PHE A 63 -5.23 -5.00 4.20
CA PHE A 63 -5.60 -4.69 5.59
C PHE A 63 -5.83 -5.95 6.44
N GLU A 64 -6.36 -7.02 5.86
CA GLU A 64 -6.46 -8.31 6.54
C GLU A 64 -5.07 -8.87 6.87
N LEU A 65 -4.11 -8.76 5.95
CA LEU A 65 -2.73 -9.15 6.22
C LEU A 65 -2.08 -8.30 7.31
N VAL A 66 -2.31 -6.98 7.29
CA VAL A 66 -1.87 -6.07 8.37
C VAL A 66 -2.44 -6.51 9.73
N SER A 67 -3.71 -6.91 9.76
CA SER A 67 -4.37 -7.39 10.97
C SER A 67 -3.70 -8.66 11.50
N ALA A 68 -3.44 -9.64 10.63
CA ALA A 68 -2.75 -10.88 11.01
C ALA A 68 -1.33 -10.62 11.54
N ILE A 69 -0.55 -9.76 10.87
CA ILE A 69 0.80 -9.37 11.33
C ILE A 69 0.72 -8.71 12.71
N SER A 70 -0.19 -7.74 12.87
CA SER A 70 -0.36 -6.97 14.11
C SER A 70 -0.78 -7.85 15.29
N HIS A 71 -1.67 -8.83 15.05
CA HIS A 71 -2.06 -9.80 16.06
C HIS A 71 -0.90 -10.72 16.47
N GLY A 72 -0.08 -11.16 15.52
CA GLY A 72 1.14 -11.93 15.80
C GLY A 72 2.12 -11.18 16.70
N TRP A 73 2.32 -9.88 16.44
CA TRP A 73 3.15 -9.01 17.28
C TRP A 73 2.56 -8.85 18.68
N LYS A 74 1.26 -8.57 18.78
CA LYS A 74 0.56 -8.42 20.07
C LYS A 74 0.56 -9.70 20.90
N ALA A 75 0.52 -10.87 20.25
CA ALA A 75 0.60 -12.17 20.90
C ALA A 75 2.03 -12.55 21.35
N GLY A 76 3.05 -11.75 20.98
CA GLY A 76 4.45 -12.04 21.30
C GLY A 76 5.04 -13.20 20.48
N PHE A 77 4.43 -13.56 19.35
CA PHE A 77 4.95 -14.59 18.45
C PHE A 77 6.12 -14.09 17.61
N TYR A 78 6.20 -12.78 17.41
CA TYR A 78 7.25 -12.14 16.66
C TYR A 78 7.52 -10.74 17.22
N GLU A 79 8.79 -10.43 17.47
CA GLU A 79 9.23 -9.12 17.92
C GLU A 79 9.66 -8.30 16.70
N SER A 80 8.86 -7.29 16.35
CA SER A 80 9.14 -6.38 15.24
C SER A 80 10.28 -5.41 15.58
N THR A 81 11.14 -5.10 14.61
CA THR A 81 12.08 -3.97 14.71
C THR A 81 11.36 -2.63 14.47
N SER A 82 12.00 -1.50 14.81
CA SER A 82 11.46 -0.16 14.51
C SER A 82 11.25 0.05 13.00
N GLU A 83 12.16 -0.44 12.16
CA GLU A 83 12.03 -0.40 10.70
C GLU A 83 10.83 -1.21 10.20
N GLN A 84 10.58 -2.39 10.77
CA GLN A 84 9.44 -3.22 10.38
C GLN A 84 8.10 -2.59 10.79
N ARG A 85 8.05 -1.97 11.98
CA ARG A 85 6.87 -1.17 12.37
C ARG A 85 6.66 0.00 11.42
N LEU A 86 7.74 0.68 11.03
CA LEU A 86 7.67 1.78 10.09
C LEU A 86 7.11 1.34 8.73
N MET A 87 7.63 0.24 8.17
CA MET A 87 7.12 -0.33 6.91
C MET A 87 5.62 -0.64 6.99
N LEU A 88 5.16 -1.27 8.08
CA LEU A 88 3.76 -1.61 8.26
C LEU A 88 2.89 -0.34 8.33
N TRP A 89 3.27 0.63 9.15
CA TRP A 89 2.50 1.87 9.31
C TRP A 89 2.53 2.75 8.07
N ARG A 90 3.63 2.80 7.33
CA ARG A 90 3.71 3.48 6.03
C ARG A 90 2.72 2.88 5.04
N TRP A 91 2.63 1.55 4.99
CA TRP A 91 1.63 0.87 4.15
C TRP A 91 0.21 1.21 4.60
N VAL A 92 -0.07 1.16 5.90
CA VAL A 92 -1.41 1.47 6.47
C VAL A 92 -1.86 2.89 6.15
N VAL A 93 -0.99 3.89 6.28
CA VAL A 93 -1.33 5.29 5.96
C VAL A 93 -1.55 5.47 4.47
N SER A 94 -0.66 4.93 3.63
CA SER A 94 -0.80 4.95 2.17
C SER A 94 -2.12 4.32 1.71
N ALA A 95 -2.40 3.09 2.16
CA ALA A 95 -3.62 2.37 1.81
C ALA A 95 -4.88 3.10 2.31
N SER A 96 -4.85 3.63 3.53
CA SER A 96 -5.97 4.41 4.10
C SER A 96 -6.26 5.67 3.29
N PHE A 97 -5.23 6.39 2.87
CA PHE A 97 -5.41 7.59 2.06
C PHE A 97 -6.00 7.27 0.69
N VAL A 98 -5.45 6.28 0.00
CA VAL A 98 -5.93 5.84 -1.31
C VAL A 98 -7.37 5.34 -1.22
N GLN A 99 -7.69 4.50 -0.23
CA GLN A 99 -9.05 4.03 -0.01
C GLN A 99 -10.02 5.18 0.26
N GLU A 100 -9.63 6.17 1.08
CA GLU A 100 -10.46 7.33 1.34
C GLU A 100 -10.67 8.19 0.07
N GLN A 101 -9.67 8.27 -0.83
CA GLN A 101 -9.83 8.94 -2.13
C GLN A 101 -10.77 8.16 -3.05
N ILE A 102 -10.69 6.83 -3.08
CA ILE A 102 -11.63 5.97 -3.83
C ILE A 102 -13.06 6.21 -3.33
N ASP A 103 -13.26 6.16 -2.01
CA ASP A 103 -14.58 6.32 -1.39
C ASP A 103 -15.19 7.70 -1.68
N ARG A 104 -14.37 8.75 -1.73
CA ARG A 104 -14.82 10.15 -1.87
C ARG A 104 -14.95 10.62 -3.31
N ASN A 105 -13.98 10.27 -4.16
CA ASN A 105 -13.78 10.87 -5.48
C ASN A 105 -13.84 9.82 -6.61
N GLY A 106 -13.84 8.53 -6.27
CA GLY A 106 -13.82 7.43 -7.23
C GLY A 106 -12.44 7.16 -7.83
N THR A 107 -12.46 6.43 -8.95
CA THR A 107 -11.25 5.96 -9.64
C THR A 107 -11.22 6.39 -11.10
N ARG A 108 -10.03 6.29 -11.70
CA ARG A 108 -9.78 6.52 -13.12
C ARG A 108 -8.88 5.42 -13.68
N GLU A 109 -9.21 4.94 -14.87
CA GLU A 109 -8.33 4.08 -15.66
C GLU A 109 -7.20 4.89 -16.30
N VAL A 110 -5.97 4.44 -16.14
CA VAL A 110 -4.75 5.08 -16.65
C VAL A 110 -3.98 4.07 -17.49
N ASP A 111 -3.61 4.44 -18.71
CA ASP A 111 -2.82 3.56 -19.59
C ASP A 111 -1.47 3.24 -18.93
N ASN A 112 -1.15 1.96 -18.84
CA ASN A 112 0.12 1.49 -18.29
C ASN A 112 1.14 1.19 -19.40
N GLU A 113 2.42 1.14 -19.01
CA GLU A 113 3.54 0.91 -19.94
C GLU A 113 3.51 -0.49 -20.59
N LYS A 114 2.66 -1.38 -20.11
CA LYS A 114 2.50 -2.76 -20.60
C LYS A 114 1.38 -2.90 -21.63
N GLY A 115 0.75 -1.80 -22.03
CA GLY A 115 -0.32 -1.78 -23.04
C GLY A 115 -1.70 -2.18 -22.51
N GLY A 116 -1.91 -2.11 -21.19
CA GLY A 116 -3.21 -2.22 -20.53
C GLY A 116 -3.56 -0.95 -19.76
N THR A 117 -4.51 -1.04 -18.83
CA THR A 117 -4.84 0.06 -17.90
C THR A 117 -4.63 -0.38 -16.45
N ASP A 118 -4.20 0.57 -15.63
CA ASP A 118 -4.21 0.48 -14.17
C ASP A 118 -5.35 1.34 -13.61
N THR A 119 -5.98 0.90 -12.54
CA THR A 119 -7.01 1.68 -11.83
C THR A 119 -6.33 2.56 -10.76
N ALA A 120 -6.52 3.87 -10.86
CA ALA A 120 -5.95 4.85 -9.93
C ALA A 120 -7.03 5.57 -9.13
N ALA A 121 -6.75 5.93 -7.88
CA ALA A 121 -7.65 6.77 -7.09
C ALA A 121 -7.52 8.24 -7.50
N ILE A 122 -8.60 9.01 -7.37
CA ILE A 122 -8.62 10.44 -7.73
C ILE A 122 -8.47 11.30 -6.48
N TYR A 123 -7.45 12.14 -6.43
CA TYR A 123 -7.32 13.21 -5.45
C TYR A 123 -7.79 14.55 -6.06
N ILE A 124 -8.50 15.36 -5.29
CA ILE A 124 -9.03 16.67 -5.72
C ILE A 124 -8.77 17.71 -4.63
N ASN A 125 -8.10 18.81 -4.98
CA ASN A 125 -7.86 19.94 -4.06
C ASN A 125 -8.81 21.13 -4.23
N GLY A 126 -9.90 20.90 -4.94
CA GLY A 126 -10.94 21.89 -5.24
C GLY A 126 -10.87 22.44 -6.66
N THR A 127 -9.67 22.59 -7.24
CA THR A 127 -9.50 23.10 -8.61
C THR A 127 -8.86 22.10 -9.55
N THR A 128 -7.92 21.30 -9.03
CA THR A 128 -7.12 20.36 -9.82
C THR A 128 -7.35 18.95 -9.31
N ALA A 129 -7.34 17.98 -10.22
CA ALA A 129 -7.45 16.57 -9.92
C ALA A 129 -6.21 15.83 -10.43
N ILE A 130 -5.65 14.96 -9.59
CA ILE A 130 -4.54 14.08 -9.93
C ILE A 130 -4.87 12.65 -9.56
N THR A 131 -4.16 11.70 -10.18
CA THR A 131 -4.26 10.28 -9.83
C THR A 131 -3.23 9.93 -8.77
N VAL A 132 -3.64 9.19 -7.74
CA VAL A 132 -2.77 8.73 -6.64
C VAL A 132 -2.76 7.20 -6.56
N TYR A 133 -1.60 6.63 -6.22
CA TYR A 133 -1.36 5.20 -6.15
C TYR A 133 -0.68 4.85 -4.82
N PRO A 134 -0.95 3.67 -4.22
CA PRO A 134 -0.36 3.29 -2.94
C PRO A 134 1.18 3.35 -2.93
N LEU A 135 1.83 2.93 -4.01
CA LEU A 135 3.28 3.02 -4.14
C LEU A 135 3.78 4.46 -4.10
N SER A 136 3.16 5.37 -4.85
CA SER A 136 3.52 6.80 -4.87
C SER A 136 3.35 7.41 -3.49
N GLU A 137 2.28 7.07 -2.78
CA GLU A 137 2.06 7.49 -1.39
C GLU A 137 3.17 7.01 -0.46
N ARG A 138 3.58 5.73 -0.56
CA ARG A 138 4.66 5.18 0.27
C ARG A 138 5.98 5.93 0.01
N LEU A 139 6.29 6.28 -1.24
CA LEU A 139 7.48 7.05 -1.58
C LEU A 139 7.42 8.50 -1.06
N MET A 140 6.28 9.16 -1.22
CA MET A 140 6.06 10.50 -0.68
C MET A 140 6.22 10.53 0.85
N LEU A 141 5.61 9.56 1.53
CA LEU A 141 5.72 9.40 2.98
C LEU A 141 7.17 9.17 3.44
N ALA A 142 7.90 8.27 2.77
CA ALA A 142 9.31 8.00 3.07
C ALA A 142 10.20 9.24 2.88
N ASN A 143 9.99 10.01 1.81
CA ASN A 143 10.82 11.16 1.51
C ASN A 143 10.49 12.38 2.39
N HIS A 144 9.21 12.69 2.58
CA HIS A 144 8.79 13.97 3.17
C HIS A 144 8.41 13.87 4.65
N VAL A 145 7.98 12.71 5.14
CA VAL A 145 7.65 12.52 6.56
C VAL A 145 8.81 11.86 7.28
N GLU A 146 9.27 10.71 6.77
CA GLU A 146 10.30 9.93 7.46
C GLU A 146 11.69 10.56 7.33
N GLY A 147 12.01 11.14 6.17
CA GLY A 147 13.27 11.87 5.95
C GLY A 147 13.53 12.90 7.05
N ILE A 148 12.52 13.70 7.39
CA ILE A 148 12.60 14.69 8.47
C ILE A 148 12.87 14.02 9.82
N ALA A 149 12.18 12.91 10.12
CA ALA A 149 12.38 12.18 11.36
C ALA A 149 13.78 11.56 11.47
N PHE A 150 14.30 11.00 10.38
CA PHE A 150 15.64 10.42 10.34
C PHE A 150 16.74 11.47 10.47
N GLU A 151 16.59 12.62 9.80
CA GLU A 151 17.54 13.73 9.94
C GLU A 151 17.63 14.24 11.38
N GLN A 152 16.50 14.30 12.09
CA GLN A 152 16.45 14.83 13.45
C GLN A 152 16.85 13.83 14.53
N PHE A 153 16.52 12.55 14.36
CA PHE A 153 16.59 11.56 15.44
C PHE A 153 17.50 10.36 15.13
N GLY A 154 18.04 10.24 13.92
CA GLY A 154 18.79 9.07 13.46
C GLY A 154 17.88 7.87 13.14
N SER A 155 18.47 6.74 12.74
CA SER A 155 17.73 5.62 12.14
C SER A 155 16.63 5.03 13.04
N GLU A 156 17.00 4.43 14.17
CA GLU A 156 16.05 3.69 15.01
C GLU A 156 15.00 4.62 15.64
N LYS A 157 15.44 5.70 16.29
CA LYS A 157 14.55 6.66 16.93
C LYS A 157 13.72 7.45 15.91
N GLY A 158 14.29 7.77 14.74
CA GLY A 158 13.54 8.40 13.64
C GLY A 158 12.42 7.50 13.13
N ALA A 159 12.66 6.19 13.00
CA ALA A 159 11.62 5.23 12.63
C ALA A 159 10.49 5.19 13.66
N ASP A 160 10.83 5.14 14.95
CA ASP A 160 9.81 5.15 16.02
C ASP A 160 9.02 6.47 16.05
N MET A 161 9.67 7.61 15.81
CA MET A 161 8.99 8.90 15.71
C MET A 161 8.04 8.97 14.51
N ALA A 162 8.46 8.48 13.35
CA ALA A 162 7.61 8.41 12.16
C ALA A 162 6.41 7.48 12.37
N VAL A 163 6.60 6.33 13.03
CA VAL A 163 5.48 5.44 13.43
C VAL A 163 4.47 6.17 14.31
N ILE A 164 4.92 6.95 15.30
CA ILE A 164 4.02 7.74 16.15
C ILE A 164 3.23 8.76 15.31
N MET A 165 3.87 9.43 14.35
CA MET A 165 3.18 10.35 13.44
C MET A 165 2.13 9.62 12.58
N TYR A 166 2.45 8.45 12.05
CA TYR A 166 1.50 7.64 11.27
C TYR A 166 0.33 7.14 12.09
N MET A 167 0.55 6.76 13.36
CA MET A 167 -0.54 6.41 14.27
C MET A 167 -1.51 7.58 14.50
N ASP A 168 -1.02 8.82 14.50
CA ASP A 168 -1.86 10.03 14.58
C ASP A 168 -2.66 10.29 13.30
N PHE A 169 -2.20 9.80 12.14
CA PHE A 169 -2.86 10.00 10.84
C PHE A 169 -4.06 9.07 10.64
N ILE A 170 -4.16 7.99 11.42
CA ILE A 170 -5.20 6.98 11.25
C ILE A 170 -6.37 7.23 12.20
N ASN A 171 -7.58 7.08 11.69
CA ASN A 171 -8.77 6.98 12.52
C ASN A 171 -8.88 5.55 13.09
N LYS A 172 -8.91 5.42 14.41
CA LYS A 172 -8.95 4.12 15.10
C LYS A 172 -10.30 3.40 14.98
N GLN A 173 -11.34 4.14 14.59
CA GLN A 173 -12.68 3.61 14.34
C GLN A 173 -13.15 4.14 12.99
N PRO A 174 -12.62 3.59 11.88
CA PRO A 174 -12.94 4.08 10.56
C PRO A 174 -14.37 3.70 10.17
N GLU A 175 -15.07 4.66 9.57
CA GLU A 175 -16.28 4.45 8.79
C GLU A 175 -15.93 4.65 7.31
N ILE A 176 -16.80 4.24 6.38
CA ILE A 176 -16.60 4.45 4.94
C ILE A 176 -16.29 5.93 4.68
N GLY A 177 -15.20 6.21 3.96
CA GLY A 177 -14.73 7.58 3.69
C GLY A 177 -14.09 8.33 4.86
N ASN A 178 -13.79 7.66 5.99
CA ASN A 178 -13.18 8.25 7.19
C ASN A 178 -12.09 7.33 7.80
N TRP A 179 -11.20 6.84 6.94
CA TRP A 179 -10.06 5.98 7.28
C TRP A 179 -8.96 6.78 7.97
N LEU A 180 -8.78 8.03 7.55
CA LEU A 180 -7.81 8.95 8.12
C LEU A 180 -8.40 9.80 9.25
N SER A 181 -7.55 10.24 10.16
CA SER A 181 -7.87 11.31 11.10
C SER A 181 -7.93 12.66 10.37
N GLU A 182 -8.44 13.70 11.04
CA GLU A 182 -8.38 15.07 10.51
C GLU A 182 -6.93 15.50 10.22
N LYS A 183 -6.01 15.21 11.15
CA LYS A 183 -4.58 15.49 10.99
C LYS A 183 -3.96 14.72 9.82
N GLY A 184 -4.35 13.46 9.63
CA GLY A 184 -3.90 12.65 8.49
C GLY A 184 -4.36 13.24 7.15
N ARG A 185 -5.65 13.61 7.05
CA ARG A 185 -6.20 14.27 5.86
C ARG A 185 -5.49 15.59 5.55
N GLU A 186 -5.33 16.45 6.55
CA GLU A 186 -4.69 17.76 6.39
C GLU A 186 -3.23 17.59 5.95
N GLY A 187 -2.46 16.78 6.68
CA GLY A 187 -1.05 16.56 6.39
C GLY A 187 -0.80 15.98 5.00
N LEU A 188 -1.59 14.98 4.60
CA LEU A 188 -1.46 14.38 3.27
C LEU A 188 -1.96 15.33 2.17
N SER A 189 -3.01 16.11 2.41
CA SER A 189 -3.48 17.09 1.42
C SER A 189 -2.43 18.18 1.16
N ILE A 190 -1.75 18.67 2.20
CA ILE A 190 -0.65 19.65 2.04
C ILE A 190 0.42 19.11 1.09
N LEU A 191 0.85 17.86 1.25
CA LEU A 191 1.87 17.25 0.40
C LEU A 191 1.44 17.15 -1.07
N HIS A 192 0.16 16.83 -1.32
CA HIS A 192 -0.38 16.75 -2.68
C HIS A 192 -0.60 18.12 -3.31
N ASP A 193 -1.04 19.10 -2.52
CA ASP A 193 -1.23 20.47 -2.97
C ASP A 193 0.10 21.13 -3.33
N ASP A 194 1.14 20.89 -2.55
CA ASP A 194 2.49 21.34 -2.85
C ASP A 194 3.02 20.68 -4.14
N LEU A 195 2.75 19.39 -4.36
CA LEU A 195 3.08 18.70 -5.61
C LEU A 195 2.35 19.32 -6.82
N ILE A 196 1.04 19.55 -6.71
CA ILE A 196 0.25 20.19 -7.78
C ILE A 196 0.82 21.56 -8.11
N LYS A 197 1.13 22.37 -7.09
CA LYS A 197 1.71 23.70 -7.25
C LYS A 197 3.09 23.65 -7.91
N ALA A 198 3.95 22.70 -7.53
CA ALA A 198 5.26 22.51 -8.15
C ALA A 198 5.13 22.18 -9.65
N VAL A 199 4.18 21.32 -10.02
CA VAL A 199 3.87 21.01 -11.42
C VAL A 199 3.35 22.25 -12.17
N GLU A 200 2.39 22.98 -11.60
CA GLU A 200 1.77 24.16 -12.23
C GLU A 200 2.77 25.32 -12.43
N THR A 201 3.71 25.49 -11.50
CA THR A 201 4.80 26.49 -11.61
C THR A 201 5.91 26.05 -12.58
N GLY A 202 5.85 24.81 -13.09
CA GLY A 202 6.79 24.28 -14.05
C GLY A 202 8.15 23.91 -13.45
N GLU A 203 8.22 23.65 -12.14
CA GLU A 203 9.46 23.28 -11.44
C GLU A 203 10.17 22.10 -12.13
N PHE A 204 9.38 21.11 -12.58
CA PHE A 204 9.87 19.91 -13.26
C PHE A 204 10.18 20.09 -14.75
N ASN A 205 9.78 21.21 -15.39
CA ASN A 205 10.08 21.47 -16.81
C ASN A 205 11.58 21.71 -17.08
N THR A 206 12.37 21.88 -16.02
CA THR A 206 13.82 22.06 -16.08
C THR A 206 14.61 20.79 -15.75
N MET A 207 13.94 19.71 -15.34
CA MET A 207 14.59 18.43 -15.06
C MET A 207 14.85 17.66 -16.36
N PRO A 208 16.04 17.04 -16.52
CA PRO A 208 16.28 16.16 -17.67
C PRO A 208 15.25 15.04 -17.67
N ALA A 209 14.54 14.85 -18.79
CA ALA A 209 13.74 13.65 -19.00
C ALA A 209 14.70 12.45 -19.08
N ILE A 210 14.67 11.58 -18.08
CA ILE A 210 15.37 10.30 -18.14
C ILE A 210 14.42 9.34 -18.89
N HIS A 211 14.79 9.02 -20.13
CA HIS A 211 14.17 7.96 -20.94
C HIS A 211 14.78 6.61 -20.64
#